data_AF-A0A8R7P3F6-F1
#
_entry.id   AF-A0A8R7P3F6-F1
#
_cell.length_a   1.000
_cell.length_b   1.000
_cell.length_c   1.000
_cell.angle_alpha   90.00
_cell.angle_beta   90.00
_cell.angle_gamma   90.00
#
_symmetry.space_group_name_H-M   'P 1'
#
loop_
_entity.id
_entity.type
_entity.pdbx_description
1 polymer ?
#
loop_
_entity_poly.entity_id
_entity_poly.type
_entity_poly.pdbx_seq_one_letter_code
_entity_poly.pdbx_strand_id
1 'polypeptide(L)'
;MLMCHVATSILAMASSQRQLLSDHEIVATHLSRYCAYLVAYSPKLLPDDAVWCKSLYTAVKKDAERSLAGSGITISTSEMDYGRLVELLSMRSKHHVLRDGVELGWRLAELPEGEEVAWKALAEFWSETASCDDMDEHAEAIARGGELITLLWALLYHVGSVDDATTAATHGAADDVV
;
A
#
# COMPACT_ATOMS: atom_id res chain seq x y z
N MET A 1 1.35 6.95 -1.33
CA MET A 1 0.70 5.95 -2.21
C MET A 1 1.72 5.20 -3.08
N LEU A 2 2.04 5.64 -4.32
CA LEU A 2 2.82 4.81 -5.27
C LEU A 2 4.25 4.45 -4.81
N MET A 3 4.96 5.36 -4.15
CA MET A 3 6.30 5.08 -3.60
C MET A 3 6.25 3.94 -2.59
N CYS A 4 5.32 4.02 -1.62
CA CYS A 4 5.11 2.98 -0.62
C CYS A 4 4.62 1.68 -1.25
N HIS A 5 3.86 1.73 -2.35
CA HIS A 5 3.43 0.54 -3.07
C HIS A 5 4.61 -0.21 -3.70
N VAL A 6 5.54 0.53 -4.31
CA VAL A 6 6.81 -0.04 -4.79
C VAL A 6 7.58 -0.66 -3.63
N ALA A 7 7.73 0.06 -2.51
CA ALA A 7 8.44 -0.45 -1.33
C ALA A 7 7.83 -1.75 -0.78
N THR A 8 6.50 -1.79 -0.65
CA THR A 8 5.75 -2.99 -0.23
C THR A 8 6.01 -4.17 -1.18
N SER A 9 6.01 -3.89 -2.50
CA SER A 9 6.26 -4.93 -3.52
C SER A 9 7.69 -5.46 -3.47
N ILE A 10 8.67 -4.60 -3.20
CA ILE A 10 10.08 -4.99 -3.04
C ILE A 10 10.25 -5.87 -1.79
N LEU A 11 9.63 -5.50 -0.66
CA LEU A 11 9.66 -6.29 0.57
C LEU A 11 8.99 -7.67 0.39
N ALA A 12 7.87 -7.73 -0.33
CA ALA A 12 7.20 -9.00 -0.67
C ALA A 12 8.09 -9.93 -1.51
N MET A 13 8.91 -9.36 -2.40
CA MET A 13 9.86 -10.14 -3.20
C MET A 13 11.03 -10.67 -2.35
N ALA A 14 11.48 -9.93 -1.34
CA ALA A 14 12.52 -10.37 -0.40
C ALA A 14 12.06 -11.57 0.45
N SER A 15 10.79 -11.54 0.87
CA SER A 15 10.15 -12.53 1.76
C SER A 15 9.55 -13.74 1.03
N SER A 16 9.58 -13.78 -0.31
CA SER A 16 8.92 -14.78 -1.17
C SER A 16 9.36 -16.25 -0.95
N GLN A 17 10.37 -16.51 -0.13
CA GLN A 17 10.82 -17.86 0.23
C GLN A 17 10.10 -18.45 1.47
N ARG A 18 9.20 -17.71 2.12
CA ARG A 18 8.51 -18.16 3.35
C ARG A 18 7.23 -18.93 3.04
N GLN A 19 6.98 -20.01 3.78
CA GLN A 19 5.79 -20.87 3.61
C GLN A 19 4.50 -20.27 4.22
N LEU A 20 4.62 -19.33 5.16
CA LEU A 20 3.49 -18.68 5.82
C LEU A 20 3.75 -17.17 5.90
N LEU A 21 2.81 -16.38 5.35
CA LEU A 21 2.79 -14.93 5.45
C LEU A 21 2.21 -14.51 6.81
N SER A 22 2.71 -13.43 7.39
CA SER A 22 2.09 -12.87 8.60
C SER A 22 0.79 -12.13 8.26
N ASP A 23 -0.10 -11.95 9.24
CA ASP A 23 -1.32 -11.17 9.05
C ASP A 23 -1.00 -9.73 8.60
N HIS A 24 0.07 -9.14 9.15
CA HIS A 24 0.54 -7.81 8.76
C HIS A 24 1.02 -7.77 7.31
N GLU A 25 1.75 -8.78 6.85
CA GLU A 25 2.17 -8.90 5.45
C GLU A 25 0.98 -9.01 4.50
N ILE A 26 -0.02 -9.82 4.86
CA ILE A 26 -1.26 -9.99 4.10
C ILE A 26 -1.97 -8.64 4.00
N VAL A 27 -2.22 -7.97 5.13
CA VAL A 27 -2.92 -6.69 5.19
C VAL A 27 -2.18 -5.62 4.37
N ALA A 28 -0.90 -5.43 4.62
CA ALA A 28 -0.08 -4.44 3.91
C ALA A 28 -0.10 -4.69 2.39
N THR A 29 0.07 -5.94 1.96
CA THR A 29 0.08 -6.29 0.53
C THR A 29 -1.27 -6.04 -0.13
N HIS A 30 -2.38 -6.44 0.50
CA HIS A 30 -3.71 -6.26 -0.08
C HIS A 30 -4.11 -4.80 -0.16
N LEU A 31 -3.92 -4.03 0.91
CA LEU A 31 -4.23 -2.61 0.94
C LEU A 31 -3.37 -1.80 -0.03
N SER A 32 -2.06 -2.10 -0.08
CA SER A 32 -1.14 -1.51 -1.04
C SER A 32 -1.60 -1.71 -2.49
N ARG A 33 -2.05 -2.92 -2.84
CA ARG A 33 -2.58 -3.23 -4.18
C ARG A 33 -3.90 -2.54 -4.46
N TYR A 34 -4.78 -2.45 -3.47
CA TYR A 34 -6.04 -1.71 -3.56
C TYR A 34 -5.78 -0.23 -3.84
N CYS A 35 -4.97 0.43 -3.02
CA CYS A 35 -4.58 1.82 -3.22
C CYS A 35 -3.92 2.06 -4.59
N ALA A 36 -3.02 1.18 -5.03
CA ALA A 36 -2.40 1.28 -6.36
C ALA A 36 -3.41 1.10 -7.50
N TYR A 37 -4.40 0.22 -7.32
CA TYR A 37 -5.51 0.06 -8.25
C TYR A 37 -6.34 1.35 -8.35
N LEU A 38 -6.65 2.00 -7.22
CA LEU A 38 -7.35 3.28 -7.22
C LEU A 38 -6.59 4.33 -8.04
N VAL A 39 -5.30 4.52 -7.77
CA VAL A 39 -4.46 5.48 -8.50
C VAL A 39 -4.47 5.21 -10.02
N ALA A 40 -4.49 3.95 -10.43
CA ALA A 40 -4.41 3.56 -11.85
C ALA A 40 -5.75 3.59 -12.59
N TYR A 41 -6.81 3.12 -11.95
CA TYR A 41 -8.08 2.76 -12.60
C TYR A 41 -9.29 3.51 -12.06
N SER A 42 -9.21 4.03 -10.84
CA SER A 42 -10.29 4.81 -10.22
C SER A 42 -9.76 6.03 -9.47
N PRO A 43 -8.91 6.87 -10.11
CA PRO A 43 -8.30 8.01 -9.42
C PRO A 43 -9.32 9.10 -9.05
N LYS A 44 -10.57 8.95 -9.54
CA LYS A 44 -11.79 9.59 -9.02
C LYS A 44 -11.79 9.64 -7.50
N LEU A 45 -11.69 8.43 -6.95
CA LEU A 45 -11.97 8.11 -5.56
C LEU A 45 -10.89 8.59 -4.59
N LEU A 46 -9.84 9.23 -5.10
CA LEU A 46 -8.74 9.76 -4.31
C LEU A 46 -8.95 11.24 -4.05
N PRO A 47 -8.50 11.76 -2.90
CA PRO A 47 -8.57 13.21 -2.62
C PRO A 47 -7.66 14.06 -3.55
N ASP A 48 -6.79 13.41 -4.33
CA ASP A 48 -5.87 14.04 -5.29
C ASP A 48 -6.49 14.25 -6.68
N ASP A 49 -5.93 15.16 -7.47
CA ASP A 49 -6.38 15.39 -8.86
C ASP A 49 -6.21 14.12 -9.72
N ALA A 50 -7.33 13.65 -10.27
CA ALA A 50 -7.37 12.39 -11.02
C ALA A 50 -6.48 12.37 -12.27
N VAL A 51 -6.29 13.51 -12.93
CA VAL A 51 -5.42 13.63 -14.11
C VAL A 51 -3.96 13.50 -13.68
N TRP A 52 -3.60 14.15 -12.58
CA TRP A 52 -2.29 14.05 -11.96
C TRP A 52 -1.98 12.62 -11.51
N CYS A 53 -2.88 11.96 -10.78
CA CYS A 53 -2.70 10.57 -10.32
C CYS A 53 -2.41 9.62 -11.49
N LYS A 54 -3.22 9.71 -12.55
CA LYS A 54 -3.07 8.86 -13.74
C LYS A 54 -1.77 9.15 -14.50
N SER A 55 -1.39 10.43 -14.61
CA SER A 55 -0.13 10.85 -15.22
C SER A 55 1.06 10.30 -14.44
N LEU A 56 1.04 10.45 -13.10
CA LEU A 56 2.08 9.95 -12.20
C LEU A 56 2.22 8.43 -12.29
N TYR A 57 1.12 7.69 -12.20
CA TYR A 57 1.13 6.23 -12.36
C TYR A 57 1.73 5.81 -13.70
N THR A 58 1.31 6.46 -14.80
CA THR A 58 1.80 6.14 -16.14
C THR A 58 3.31 6.43 -16.26
N ALA A 59 3.80 7.51 -15.65
CA ALA A 59 5.21 7.87 -15.66
C ALA A 59 6.06 6.84 -14.89
N VAL A 60 5.62 6.47 -13.68
CA VAL A 60 6.28 5.46 -12.84
C VAL A 60 6.27 4.09 -13.51
N LYS A 61 5.13 3.66 -14.07
CA LYS A 61 5.00 2.39 -14.79
C LYS A 61 5.94 2.31 -15.99
N LYS A 62 5.96 3.34 -16.83
CA LYS A 62 6.87 3.40 -18.00
C LYS A 62 8.34 3.37 -17.59
N ASP A 63 8.67 3.95 -16.44
CA ASP A 63 10.04 3.92 -15.92
C ASP A 63 10.44 2.56 -15.36
N ALA A 64 9.53 1.87 -14.67
CA ALA A 64 9.74 0.50 -14.23
C ALA A 64 9.93 -0.44 -15.43
N GLU A 65 9.03 -0.38 -16.41
CA GLU A 65 9.12 -1.19 -17.64
C GLU A 65 10.45 -0.96 -18.38
N ARG A 66 10.86 0.31 -18.56
CA ARG A 66 12.13 0.66 -19.20
C ARG A 66 13.34 0.17 -18.41
N SER A 67 13.29 0.25 -17.08
CA SER A 67 14.37 -0.20 -16.21
C SER A 67 14.53 -1.72 -16.30
N LEU A 68 13.44 -2.45 -16.52
CA LEU A 68 13.44 -3.91 -16.63
C LEU A 68 13.72 -4.41 -18.06
N ALA A 69 13.30 -3.69 -19.11
CA ALA A 69 13.32 -4.11 -20.52
C ALA A 69 14.70 -4.40 -21.16
N GLY A 70 15.81 -4.15 -20.45
CA GLY A 70 17.17 -4.44 -20.95
C GLY A 70 17.93 -5.48 -20.12
N SER A 71 17.25 -6.21 -19.24
CA SER A 71 17.89 -7.15 -18.30
C SER A 71 18.04 -8.57 -18.85
N GLY A 72 17.47 -8.87 -20.03
CA GLY A 72 17.39 -10.23 -20.58
C GLY A 72 16.43 -11.14 -19.81
N ILE A 73 15.76 -10.61 -18.78
CA ILE A 73 14.77 -11.32 -17.98
C ILE A 73 13.47 -11.31 -18.78
N THR A 74 13.14 -12.45 -19.37
CA THR A 74 11.75 -12.70 -19.77
C THR A 74 10.92 -12.59 -18.50
N ILE A 75 9.77 -11.91 -18.58
CA ILE A 75 8.79 -11.80 -17.49
C ILE A 75 8.09 -13.17 -17.29
N SER A 76 8.90 -14.22 -17.18
CA SER A 76 8.55 -15.55 -16.71
C SER A 76 9.07 -15.56 -15.28
N THR A 77 8.25 -14.99 -14.42
CA THR A 77 8.36 -15.00 -12.96
C THR A 77 8.75 -16.38 -12.44
N SER A 78 10.03 -16.57 -12.13
CA SER A 78 10.53 -17.67 -11.28
C SER A 78 11.97 -17.43 -10.79
N GLU A 79 12.76 -16.55 -11.44
CA GLU A 79 14.20 -16.44 -11.14
C GLU A 79 14.74 -14.99 -11.01
N MET A 80 13.87 -13.99 -10.84
CA MET A 80 14.37 -12.66 -10.50
C MET A 80 14.65 -12.59 -9.01
N ASP A 81 15.91 -12.86 -8.63
CA ASP A 81 16.39 -12.66 -7.27
C ASP A 81 16.17 -11.21 -6.83
N TYR A 82 15.64 -11.03 -5.62
CA TYR A 82 15.38 -9.75 -4.97
C TYR A 82 16.59 -8.81 -5.10
N GLY A 83 17.80 -9.32 -4.86
CA GLY A 83 19.03 -8.50 -4.95
C GLY A 83 19.22 -7.91 -6.35
N ARG A 84 19.00 -8.72 -7.40
CA ARG A 84 19.14 -8.28 -8.80
C ARG A 84 18.04 -7.30 -9.21
N LEU A 85 16.82 -7.48 -8.71
CA LEU A 85 15.71 -6.54 -8.93
C LEU A 85 16.04 -5.16 -8.35
N VAL A 86 16.45 -5.11 -7.08
CA VAL A 86 16.80 -3.87 -6.39
C VAL A 86 17.97 -3.18 -7.08
N GLU A 87 19.03 -3.91 -7.45
CA GLU A 87 20.17 -3.35 -8.17
C GLU A 87 19.75 -2.71 -9.50
N LEU A 88 19.02 -3.46 -10.33
CA LEU A 88 18.58 -2.99 -11.65
C LEU A 88 17.71 -1.75 -11.55
N LEU A 89 16.71 -1.77 -10.66
CA LEU A 89 15.82 -0.63 -10.49
C LEU A 89 16.55 0.57 -9.87
N SER A 90 17.44 0.37 -8.90
CA SER A 90 18.20 1.46 -8.29
C SER A 90 19.11 2.16 -9.30
N MET A 91 19.74 1.40 -10.19
CA MET A 91 20.66 1.95 -11.21
C MET A 91 19.94 2.63 -12.38
N ARG A 92 18.77 2.11 -12.78
CA ARG A 92 18.13 2.49 -14.06
C ARG A 92 16.92 3.39 -13.93
N SER A 93 16.29 3.43 -12.74
CA SER A 93 15.11 4.26 -12.51
C SER A 93 15.48 5.74 -12.59
N LYS A 94 14.70 6.50 -13.35
CA LYS A 94 14.83 7.96 -13.50
C LYS A 94 13.76 8.71 -12.72
N HIS A 95 12.63 8.07 -12.46
CA HIS A 95 11.53 8.66 -11.73
C HIS A 95 11.76 8.51 -10.22
N HIS A 96 11.78 9.63 -9.50
CA HIS A 96 12.08 9.64 -8.06
C HIS A 96 11.14 8.71 -7.26
N VAL A 97 9.82 8.72 -7.50
CA VAL A 97 8.88 7.78 -6.86
C VAL A 97 9.29 6.31 -6.98
N LEU A 98 9.82 5.89 -8.13
CA LEU A 98 10.27 4.51 -8.32
C LEU A 98 11.59 4.26 -7.58
N ARG A 99 12.56 5.16 -7.76
CA ARG A 99 13.88 5.06 -7.12
C ARG A 99 13.77 5.07 -5.59
N ASP A 100 13.07 6.05 -5.05
CA ASP A 100 12.91 6.25 -3.62
C ASP A 100 12.04 5.12 -3.01
N GLY A 101 11.08 4.59 -3.78
CA GLY A 101 10.30 3.41 -3.37
C GLY A 101 11.13 2.13 -3.32
N VAL A 102 12.06 1.93 -4.27
CA VAL A 102 13.00 0.80 -4.26
C VAL A 102 13.96 0.92 -3.09
N GLU A 103 14.51 2.12 -2.86
CA GLU A 103 15.39 2.39 -1.72
C GLU A 103 14.68 2.14 -0.38
N LEU A 104 13.43 2.60 -0.24
CA LEU A 104 12.62 2.34 0.95
C LEU A 104 12.36 0.84 1.14
N GLY A 105 11.96 0.13 0.08
CA GLY A 105 11.72 -1.31 0.14
C GLY A 105 12.96 -2.10 0.53
N TRP A 106 14.12 -1.72 -0.01
CA TRP A 106 15.41 -2.31 0.36
C TRP A 106 15.74 -2.06 1.84
N ARG A 107 15.60 -0.82 2.33
CA ARG A 107 15.82 -0.49 3.75
C ARG A 107 14.90 -1.27 4.68
N LEU A 108 13.64 -1.48 4.29
CA LEU A 108 12.66 -2.24 5.07
C LEU A 108 13.04 -3.73 5.15
N ALA A 109 13.55 -4.31 4.07
CA ALA A 109 13.99 -5.70 4.05
C ALA A 109 15.28 -5.92 4.86
N GLU A 110 16.17 -4.92 4.91
CA GLU A 110 17.43 -4.96 5.67
C GLU A 110 17.29 -4.43 7.11
N LEU A 111 16.06 -4.27 7.63
CA LEU A 111 15.86 -3.80 9.00
C LEU A 111 16.45 -4.79 10.02
N PRO A 112 17.31 -4.34 10.95
CA PRO A 112 17.90 -5.21 11.96
C PRO A 112 16.87 -5.76 12.95
N GLU A 113 15.74 -5.08 13.14
CA GLU A 113 14.61 -5.51 13.97
C GLU A 113 13.80 -6.65 13.32
N GLY A 114 14.06 -6.95 12.05
CA GLY A 114 13.43 -8.01 11.28
C GLY A 114 12.21 -7.56 10.46
N GLU A 115 11.90 -8.33 9.41
CA GLU A 115 10.85 -8.03 8.43
C GLU A 115 9.46 -7.81 9.05
N GLU A 116 9.15 -8.47 10.17
CA GLU A 116 7.82 -8.35 10.77
C GLU A 116 7.54 -6.94 11.31
N VAL A 117 8.58 -6.23 11.76
CA VAL A 117 8.45 -4.82 12.16
C VAL A 117 8.14 -3.94 10.94
N ALA A 118 8.78 -4.22 9.79
CA ALA A 118 8.47 -3.54 8.54
C ALA A 118 7.03 -3.81 8.09
N TRP A 119 6.59 -5.07 8.14
CA TRP A 119 5.24 -5.45 7.73
C TRP A 119 4.17 -4.82 8.61
N LYS A 120 4.38 -4.81 9.92
CA LYS A 120 3.46 -4.13 10.85
C LYS A 120 3.35 -2.64 10.54
N ALA A 121 4.48 -1.94 10.37
CA ALA A 121 4.49 -0.51 10.05
C ALA A 121 3.80 -0.21 8.71
N LEU A 122 4.02 -1.06 7.70
CA LEU A 122 3.32 -0.92 6.42
C LEU A 122 1.82 -1.21 6.55
N ALA A 123 1.41 -2.20 7.34
CA ALA A 123 0.00 -2.51 7.55
C ALA A 123 -0.74 -1.33 8.21
N GLU A 124 -0.13 -0.72 9.23
CA GLU A 124 -0.67 0.49 9.89
C GLU A 124 -0.75 1.65 8.88
N PHE A 125 0.35 1.95 8.19
CA PHE A 125 0.40 3.01 7.17
C PHE A 125 -0.69 2.85 6.09
N TRP A 126 -0.87 1.63 5.58
CA TRP A 126 -1.85 1.38 4.53
C TRP A 126 -3.30 1.40 5.03
N SER A 127 -3.53 1.00 6.28
CA SER A 127 -4.86 1.06 6.89
C SER A 127 -5.33 2.51 7.02
N GLU A 128 -4.45 3.39 7.49
CA GLU A 128 -4.72 4.83 7.55
C GLU A 128 -4.91 5.42 6.15
N THR A 129 -4.03 5.07 5.20
CA THR A 129 -4.09 5.61 3.84
C THR A 129 -5.38 5.21 3.10
N ALA A 130 -5.81 3.94 3.21
CA ALA A 130 -7.03 3.44 2.57
C ALA A 130 -8.30 4.00 3.21
N SER A 131 -8.23 4.44 4.47
CA SER A 131 -9.36 5.08 5.16
C SER A 131 -9.57 6.56 4.75
N CYS A 132 -8.56 7.20 4.15
CA CYS A 132 -8.55 8.61 3.77
C CYS A 132 -9.08 8.86 2.34
N ASP A 133 -9.66 7.85 1.69
CA ASP A 133 -10.29 8.00 0.38
C ASP A 133 -11.57 8.87 0.46
N ASP A 134 -11.95 9.51 -0.65
CA ASP A 134 -13.08 10.45 -0.67
C ASP A 134 -14.42 9.71 -0.47
N MET A 135 -15.03 9.93 0.70
CA MET A 135 -16.27 9.27 1.11
C MET A 135 -17.44 9.61 0.17
N ASP A 136 -17.51 10.81 -0.39
CA ASP A 136 -18.61 11.25 -1.25
C ASP A 136 -18.50 10.60 -2.64
N GLU A 137 -17.28 10.51 -3.17
CA GLU A 137 -16.99 9.80 -4.41
C GLU A 137 -17.25 8.29 -4.28
N HIS A 138 -16.90 7.70 -3.13
CA HIS A 138 -17.23 6.31 -2.84
C HIS A 138 -18.74 6.10 -2.69
N ALA A 139 -19.46 6.99 -2.00
CA ALA A 139 -20.92 6.93 -1.89
C ALA A 139 -21.60 7.05 -3.27
N GLU A 140 -21.10 7.91 -4.15
CA GLU A 140 -21.60 8.04 -5.52
C GLU A 140 -21.30 6.79 -6.38
N ALA A 141 -20.13 6.16 -6.20
CA ALA A 141 -19.80 4.89 -6.85
C ALA A 141 -20.73 3.74 -6.41
N ILE A 142 -21.15 3.72 -5.13
CA ILE A 142 -22.18 2.79 -4.62
C ILE A 142 -23.51 3.05 -5.33
N ALA A 143 -23.95 4.30 -5.39
CA ALA A 143 -25.23 4.68 -6.01
C ALA A 143 -25.30 4.33 -7.51
N ARG A 144 -24.14 4.22 -8.18
CA ARG A 144 -24.01 3.84 -9.59
C ARG A 144 -23.80 2.32 -9.81
N GLY A 145 -23.81 1.51 -8.76
CA GLY A 145 -23.69 0.05 -8.85
C GLY A 145 -22.26 -0.48 -8.93
N GLY A 146 -21.27 0.20 -8.34
CA GLY A 146 -19.94 -0.39 -8.12
C GLY A 146 -20.05 -1.47 -7.04
N GLU A 147 -19.68 -2.71 -7.33
CA GLU A 147 -19.95 -3.84 -6.41
C GLU A 147 -18.73 -4.35 -5.64
N LEU A 148 -17.49 -4.31 -6.16
CA LEU A 148 -16.34 -4.94 -5.46
C LEU A 148 -15.47 -3.95 -4.68
N ILE A 149 -15.10 -2.83 -5.29
CA ILE A 149 -14.22 -1.79 -4.71
C ILE A 149 -14.89 -1.12 -3.51
N THR A 150 -16.19 -0.85 -3.65
CA THR A 150 -17.04 -0.18 -2.67
C THR A 150 -17.41 -1.08 -1.49
N LEU A 151 -17.55 -2.39 -1.71
CA LEU A 151 -17.69 -3.36 -0.60
C LEU A 151 -16.38 -3.52 0.17
N LEU A 152 -15.23 -3.58 -0.53
CA LEU A 152 -13.92 -3.63 0.12
C LEU A 152 -13.64 -2.36 0.95
N TRP A 153 -13.94 -1.18 0.41
CA TRP A 153 -13.81 0.08 1.14
C TRP A 153 -14.75 0.15 2.36
N ALA A 154 -16.04 -0.18 2.21
CA ALA A 154 -17.00 -0.14 3.31
C ALA A 154 -16.62 -1.09 4.47
N LEU A 155 -16.06 -2.27 4.15
CA LEU A 155 -15.54 -3.19 5.15
C LEU A 155 -14.33 -2.62 5.91
N LEU A 156 -13.41 -1.94 5.21
CA LEU A 156 -12.23 -1.33 5.82
C LEU A 156 -12.59 -0.14 6.71
N TYR A 157 -13.52 0.71 6.27
CA TYR A 157 -13.99 1.87 7.05
C TYR A 157 -14.64 1.45 8.37
N HIS A 158 -15.44 0.38 8.37
CA HIS A 158 -16.10 -0.10 9.59
C HIS A 158 -15.15 -0.80 10.59
N VAL A 159 -14.01 -1.33 10.14
CA VAL A 159 -13.02 -1.94 11.04
C VAL A 159 -12.12 -0.89 11.71
N GLY A 160 -11.82 0.22 11.02
CA GLY A 160 -11.00 1.31 11.57
C GLY A 160 -11.69 2.24 12.57
N SER A 161 -13.03 2.24 12.64
CA SER A 161 -13.80 3.15 13.50
C SER A 161 -13.94 2.71 14.97
N VAL A 162 -13.43 1.53 15.36
CA VAL A 162 -13.76 0.93 16.66
C VAL A 162 -12.90 1.43 17.84
N ASP A 163 -11.82 2.17 17.60
CA ASP A 163 -10.86 2.49 18.67
C ASP A 163 -11.17 3.74 19.52
N ASP A 164 -12.21 4.52 19.22
CA ASP A 164 -12.54 5.73 20.02
C ASP A 164 -13.77 5.61 20.95
N ALA A 165 -14.38 4.43 21.05
CA ALA A 165 -15.58 4.26 21.89
C ALA A 165 -15.30 3.75 23.33
N THR A 166 -14.06 3.38 23.68
CA THR A 166 -13.77 2.75 24.99
C THR A 166 -13.22 3.71 26.05
N THR A 167 -12.85 4.95 25.71
CA THR A 167 -12.31 5.93 26.69
C THR A 167 -13.36 6.87 27.30
N ALA A 168 -14.61 6.84 26.83
CA ALA A 168 -15.68 7.72 27.34
C ALA A 168 -16.51 7.15 28.52
N ALA A 169 -16.34 5.88 28.89
CA ALA A 169 -17.21 5.24 29.89
C ALA A 169 -16.65 5.19 31.33
N THR A 170 -15.42 5.66 31.59
CA THR A 170 -14.79 5.61 32.93
C THR A 170 -14.73 6.93 33.70
N HIS A 171 -15.37 8.02 33.23
CA HIS A 171 -15.38 9.33 33.94
C HIS A 171 -16.79 9.86 34.21
N GLY A 172 -17.67 9.03 34.80
CA GLY A 172 -19.02 9.46 35.17
C GLY A 172 -19.62 8.78 36.40
N ALA A 173 -18.83 8.10 37.23
CA ALA A 173 -19.34 7.43 38.43
C ALA A 173 -18.36 7.53 39.60
N ALA A 174 -18.32 8.69 40.26
CA ALA A 174 -18.03 8.85 41.68
C ALA A 174 -17.99 10.36 42.01
N ASP A 175 -19.07 10.89 42.58
CA ASP A 175 -18.99 11.68 43.81
C ASP A 175 -20.41 11.94 44.31
N ASP A 176 -20.84 11.07 45.23
CA ASP A 176 -21.87 11.37 46.21
C ASP A 176 -21.56 10.54 47.47
N VAL A 177 -21.74 11.16 48.65
CA VAL A 177 -21.56 10.65 50.04
C VAL A 177 -20.12 10.84 50.59
N VAL A 178 -19.84 11.73 51.56
CA VAL A 178 -20.49 12.04 52.86
C VAL A 178 -20.47 13.54 53.17
#